data_AF-A0A941KTG4-F1
#
_entry.id   AF-A0A941KTG4-F1
#
_cell.length_a   1.000
_cell.length_b   1.000
_cell.length_c   1.000
_cell.angle_alpha   90.00
_cell.angle_beta   90.00
_cell.angle_gamma   90.00
#
_symmetry.space_group_name_H-M   'P 1'
#
loop_
_entity.id
_entity.type
_entity.pdbx_description
1 polymer ?
#
loop_
_entity_poly.entity_id
_entity_poly.type
_entity_poly.pdbx_seq_one_letter_code
_entity_poly.pdbx_strand_id
1 'polypeptide(L)'
;MLRTIMLSGLSLLFIVSPLIPAQLTATELLVGKTCPVTFEDHPVGFLVFSREWYHSSRSGAAYIPGDNATGVGLEIHFFSNNAGDTHLLNLPDCDRYRMLQVRNSNTRLPPGEQASQIDVPDQFPDPFYDNAPLEYGRGVHLVPADDSDKPWQGRPVRASTVSIYDTPYVSDVWGKEGIDINISFETCVVCERDQGYDALLSCGKWGYQRAYMGGMTGWAEPEFQPVQCQDKPSESFKATLDNSSRIEYSYWINWR
;
A
#
# COMPACT_ATOMS: atom_id res chain seq x y z
N MET A 1 -79.86 -22.93 23.82
CA MET A 1 -78.47 -23.42 23.87
C MET A 1 -77.54 -22.24 23.55
N LEU A 2 -76.99 -21.62 24.59
CA LEU A 2 -76.01 -20.54 24.52
C LEU A 2 -74.65 -21.15 24.14
N ARG A 3 -73.96 -20.61 23.13
CA ARG A 3 -72.53 -20.88 22.88
C ARG A 3 -71.76 -19.57 22.91
N THR A 4 -71.03 -19.39 24.01
CA THR A 4 -70.02 -18.38 24.24
C THR A 4 -68.81 -18.66 23.34
N ILE A 5 -68.39 -17.70 22.51
CA ILE A 5 -67.11 -17.75 21.80
C ILE A 5 -66.15 -16.84 22.54
N MET A 6 -65.09 -17.43 23.09
CA MET A 6 -63.99 -16.74 23.74
C MET A 6 -63.14 -15.97 22.73
N LEU A 7 -62.83 -14.72 23.08
CA LEU A 7 -61.74 -13.95 22.48
C LEU A 7 -60.40 -14.57 22.84
N SER A 8 -59.53 -14.77 21.85
CA SER A 8 -58.08 -14.91 22.06
C SER A 8 -57.37 -13.75 21.37
N GLY A 9 -56.96 -12.76 22.16
CA GLY A 9 -56.09 -11.67 21.71
C GLY A 9 -54.69 -12.19 21.45
N LEU A 10 -54.24 -12.10 20.20
CA LEU A 10 -52.87 -12.39 19.79
C LEU A 10 -52.02 -11.14 20.07
N SER A 11 -51.28 -11.14 21.18
CA SER A 11 -50.32 -10.10 21.49
C SER A 11 -49.15 -10.18 20.51
N LEU A 12 -49.05 -9.21 19.61
CA LEU A 12 -47.92 -9.03 18.69
C LEU A 12 -46.69 -8.60 19.51
N LEU A 13 -45.79 -9.54 19.81
CA LEU A 13 -44.48 -9.23 20.38
C LEU A 13 -43.62 -8.56 19.30
N PHE A 14 -43.47 -7.24 19.37
CA PHE A 14 -42.40 -6.52 18.68
C PHE A 14 -41.07 -6.93 19.31
N ILE A 15 -40.34 -7.85 18.66
CA ILE A 15 -38.94 -8.11 18.97
C ILE A 15 -38.15 -6.92 18.40
N VAL A 16 -37.90 -5.94 19.25
CA VAL A 16 -36.90 -4.89 19.00
C VAL A 16 -35.54 -5.56 19.13
N SER A 17 -34.98 -6.05 18.02
CA SER A 17 -33.58 -6.45 17.98
C SER A 17 -32.72 -5.24 18.31
N PRO A 18 -31.94 -5.24 19.40
CA PRO A 18 -30.96 -4.19 19.61
C PRO A 18 -29.94 -4.28 18.49
N LEU A 19 -29.88 -3.25 17.65
CA LEU A 19 -28.76 -2.99 16.76
C LEU A 19 -27.51 -2.88 17.64
N ILE A 20 -26.73 -3.97 17.72
CA ILE A 20 -25.41 -3.92 18.33
C ILE A 20 -24.60 -2.97 17.45
N PRO A 21 -24.15 -1.81 17.96
CA PRO A 21 -23.29 -0.94 17.18
C PRO A 21 -22.04 -1.73 16.82
N ALA A 22 -21.72 -1.78 15.53
CA ALA A 22 -20.45 -2.33 15.07
C ALA A 22 -19.34 -1.61 15.83
N GLN A 23 -18.63 -2.33 16.69
CA GLN A 23 -17.48 -1.79 17.39
C GLN A 23 -16.44 -1.48 16.32
N LEU A 24 -16.20 -0.19 16.07
CA LEU A 24 -15.04 0.26 15.30
C LEU A 24 -13.80 -0.15 16.09
N THR A 25 -13.24 -1.30 15.77
CA THR A 25 -11.96 -1.74 16.34
C THR A 25 -10.86 -0.95 15.64
N ALA A 26 -10.42 0.14 16.27
CA ALA A 26 -9.18 0.80 15.90
C ALA A 26 -8.01 -0.08 16.36
N THR A 27 -7.66 -1.09 15.58
CA THR A 27 -6.38 -1.79 15.75
C THR A 27 -5.27 -0.78 15.46
N GLU A 28 -4.36 -0.56 16.41
CA GLU A 28 -3.28 0.41 16.26
C GLU A 28 -2.38 0.08 15.05
N LEU A 29 -1.97 1.10 14.29
CA LEU A 29 -0.96 0.95 13.26
C LEU A 29 0.38 0.66 13.95
N LEU A 30 0.93 -0.54 13.75
CA LEU A 30 2.27 -0.85 14.22
C LEU A 30 3.28 -0.15 13.31
N VAL A 31 3.91 0.92 13.80
CA VAL A 31 4.90 1.70 13.04
C VAL A 31 6.25 0.97 13.03
N GLY A 32 6.81 0.75 11.85
CA GLY A 32 8.15 0.18 11.67
C GLY A 32 9.21 1.26 11.44
N LYS A 33 8.95 2.19 10.52
CA LYS A 33 9.88 3.28 10.18
C LYS A 33 9.12 4.54 9.79
N THR A 34 9.67 5.69 10.15
CA THR A 34 9.21 7.00 9.68
C THR A 34 10.33 7.69 8.92
N CYS A 35 10.01 8.19 7.74
CA CYS A 35 10.90 8.98 6.88
C CYS A 35 10.36 10.41 6.78
N PRO A 36 11.20 11.45 6.98
CA PRO A 36 10.78 12.81 6.71
C PRO A 36 10.46 12.98 5.21
N VAL A 37 9.48 13.82 4.91
CA VAL A 37 9.19 14.25 3.55
C VAL A 37 9.48 15.74 3.46
N THR A 38 10.36 16.11 2.54
CA THR A 38 10.83 17.48 2.39
C THR A 38 10.55 18.02 0.98
N PHE A 39 10.37 19.34 0.91
CA PHE A 39 10.36 20.14 -0.32
C PHE A 39 11.36 21.28 -0.12
N GLU A 40 12.39 21.37 -0.97
CA GLU A 40 13.45 22.39 -0.85
C GLU A 40 14.00 22.53 0.59
N ASP A 41 14.33 21.39 1.22
CA ASP A 41 14.80 21.29 2.61
C ASP A 41 13.77 21.70 3.71
N HIS A 42 12.55 22.09 3.34
CA HIS A 42 11.46 22.30 4.29
C HIS A 42 10.71 20.99 4.57
N PRO A 43 10.52 20.57 5.83
CA PRO A 43 9.72 19.40 6.14
C PRO A 43 8.24 19.69 5.87
N VAL A 44 7.64 18.91 4.99
CA VAL A 44 6.22 19.02 4.60
C VAL A 44 5.38 17.86 5.12
N GLY A 45 6.01 16.84 5.69
CA GLY A 45 5.31 15.73 6.31
C GLY A 45 6.21 14.56 6.67
N PHE A 46 5.58 13.40 6.85
CA PHE A 46 6.25 12.14 7.14
C PHE A 46 5.65 11.01 6.31
N LEU A 47 6.52 10.15 5.78
CA LEU A 47 6.18 8.89 5.15
C LEU A 47 6.41 7.78 6.18
N VAL A 48 5.33 7.19 6.67
CA VAL A 48 5.31 6.17 7.71
C VAL A 48 5.13 4.81 7.07
N PHE A 49 6.07 3.92 7.31
CA PHE A 49 6.02 2.51 6.94
C PHE A 49 5.64 1.72 8.19
N SER A 50 4.63 0.86 8.06
CA SER A 50 4.26 -0.06 9.13
C SER A 50 5.40 -1.04 9.43
N ARG A 51 5.23 -1.81 10.51
CA ARG A 51 5.93 -3.08 10.66
C ARG A 51 5.53 -3.99 9.50
N GLU A 52 6.50 -4.70 8.97
CA GLU A 52 6.33 -5.74 7.97
C GLU A 52 5.45 -6.88 8.48
N TRP A 53 4.65 -7.46 7.60
CA TRP A 53 4.01 -8.74 7.84
C TRP A 53 4.32 -9.70 6.71
N TYR A 54 4.21 -10.97 7.01
CA TYR A 54 4.49 -12.08 6.12
C TYR A 54 3.20 -12.72 5.68
N HIS A 55 3.16 -13.23 4.46
CA HIS A 55 1.98 -13.91 3.94
C HIS A 55 2.35 -15.01 2.94
N SER A 56 1.46 -15.99 2.79
CA SER A 56 1.58 -17.05 1.80
C SER A 56 0.64 -16.76 0.63
N SER A 57 1.19 -16.27 -0.48
CA SER A 57 0.45 -15.93 -1.71
C SER A 57 -0.82 -15.10 -1.44
N ARG A 58 -0.67 -14.00 -0.70
CA ARG A 58 -1.76 -13.13 -0.23
C ARG A 58 -2.80 -13.84 0.66
N SER A 59 -2.33 -14.71 1.55
CA SER A 59 -3.19 -15.33 2.56
C SER A 59 -2.40 -15.64 3.83
N GLY A 60 -3.12 -15.83 4.94
CA GLY A 60 -2.51 -16.28 6.21
C GLY A 60 -1.49 -15.29 6.76
N ALA A 61 -1.81 -14.00 6.69
CA ALA A 61 -0.87 -12.96 7.05
C ALA A 61 -0.60 -12.85 8.56
N ALA A 62 0.66 -12.63 8.92
CA ALA A 62 1.10 -12.52 10.32
C ALA A 62 2.38 -11.67 10.47
N TYR A 63 2.61 -11.09 11.64
CA TYR A 63 3.83 -10.34 11.96
C TYR A 63 5.06 -11.22 12.26
N ILE A 64 4.90 -12.54 12.20
CA ILE A 64 5.95 -13.53 12.35
C ILE A 64 5.93 -14.37 11.09
N PRO A 65 7.08 -14.59 10.42
CA PRO A 65 7.11 -15.43 9.23
C PRO A 65 6.71 -16.86 9.60
N GLY A 66 5.98 -17.51 8.71
CA GLY A 66 5.74 -18.95 8.77
C GLY A 66 6.51 -19.66 7.67
N ASP A 67 6.71 -20.97 7.82
CA ASP A 67 7.47 -21.82 6.90
C ASP A 67 7.04 -21.73 5.42
N ASN A 68 5.80 -21.31 5.15
CA ASN A 68 5.22 -21.18 3.81
C ASN A 68 5.06 -19.73 3.34
N ALA A 69 5.68 -18.76 4.03
CA ALA A 69 5.62 -17.36 3.63
C ALA A 69 6.31 -17.16 2.27
N THR A 70 5.66 -16.44 1.37
CA THR A 70 6.15 -16.19 0.01
C THR A 70 6.35 -14.70 -0.29
N GLY A 71 5.89 -13.82 0.61
CA GLY A 71 5.92 -12.39 0.42
C GLY A 71 5.88 -11.63 1.73
N VAL A 72 6.05 -10.32 1.61
CA VAL A 72 6.07 -9.36 2.71
C VAL A 72 5.18 -8.20 2.33
N GLY A 73 4.31 -7.76 3.24
CA GLY A 73 3.47 -6.58 3.05
C GLY A 73 3.80 -5.43 4.00
N LEU A 74 3.41 -4.22 3.58
CA LEU A 74 3.51 -2.98 4.34
C LEU A 74 2.28 -2.09 4.13
N GLU A 75 1.89 -1.38 5.19
CA GLU A 75 1.10 -0.16 5.05
C GLU A 75 2.05 1.02 4.94
N ILE A 76 1.84 1.90 3.97
CA ILE A 76 2.66 3.08 3.75
C ILE A 76 1.76 4.30 3.76
N HIS A 77 1.98 5.21 4.72
CA HIS A 77 1.11 6.34 5.00
C HIS A 77 1.88 7.64 4.93
N PHE A 78 1.48 8.56 4.06
CA PHE A 78 1.96 9.93 4.06
C PHE A 78 1.05 10.79 4.95
N PHE A 79 1.67 11.54 5.85
CA PHE A 79 1.03 12.53 6.70
C PHE A 79 1.66 13.89 6.42
N SER A 80 0.88 14.80 5.84
CA SER A 80 1.27 16.21 5.72
C SER A 80 1.28 16.88 7.10
N ASN A 81 2.24 17.78 7.31
CA ASN A 81 2.20 18.74 8.41
C ASN A 81 1.62 20.08 7.92
N ASN A 82 1.55 21.10 8.77
CA ASN A 82 1.01 22.41 8.35
C ASN A 82 1.69 23.02 7.12
N ALA A 83 2.99 22.75 6.91
CA ALA A 83 3.75 23.22 5.76
C ALA A 83 3.42 22.47 4.47
N GLY A 84 3.02 21.21 4.56
CA GLY A 84 2.58 20.40 3.43
C GLY A 84 1.07 20.17 3.35
N ASP A 85 0.25 20.87 4.13
CA ASP A 85 -1.20 20.69 4.05
C ASP A 85 -1.74 21.58 2.91
N THR A 86 -2.50 20.98 1.99
CA THR A 86 -3.05 21.63 0.78
C THR A 86 -4.09 22.70 1.08
N HIS A 87 -4.54 22.83 2.33
CA HIS A 87 -5.49 23.84 2.79
C HIS A 87 -4.89 24.81 3.82
N LEU A 88 -3.63 24.65 4.21
CA LEU A 88 -2.93 25.53 5.16
C LEU A 88 -1.81 26.31 4.46
N LEU A 89 -0.54 26.09 4.84
CA LEU A 89 0.57 26.84 4.26
C LEU A 89 0.89 26.38 2.84
N ASN A 90 0.71 25.08 2.56
CA ASN A 90 0.98 24.45 1.27
C ASN A 90 2.27 24.97 0.60
N LEU A 91 3.42 24.91 1.31
CA LEU A 91 4.69 25.45 0.80
C LEU A 91 5.05 24.94 -0.60
N PRO A 92 4.83 23.66 -0.94
CA PRO A 92 5.14 23.17 -2.28
C PRO A 92 4.08 23.54 -3.32
N ASP A 93 3.00 24.21 -2.96
CA ASP A 93 1.88 24.52 -3.86
C ASP A 93 1.31 23.26 -4.53
N CYS A 94 1.02 22.23 -3.73
CA CYS A 94 0.41 20.99 -4.23
C CYS A 94 -1.11 21.13 -4.33
N ASP A 95 -1.69 20.65 -5.42
CA ASP A 95 -3.13 20.46 -5.52
C ASP A 95 -3.55 19.15 -4.83
N ARG A 96 -2.73 18.11 -4.96
CA ARG A 96 -2.90 16.84 -4.24
C ARG A 96 -1.59 16.11 -4.01
N TYR A 97 -1.55 15.30 -2.96
CA TYR A 97 -0.47 14.35 -2.74
C TYR A 97 -0.84 12.98 -3.30
N ARG A 98 0.11 12.38 -4.01
CA ARG A 98 0.04 11.03 -4.58
C ARG A 98 1.20 10.17 -4.09
N MET A 99 1.10 8.87 -4.34
CA MET A 99 2.21 7.92 -4.12
C MET A 99 2.56 7.22 -5.43
N LEU A 100 3.84 7.27 -5.78
CA LEU A 100 4.39 6.53 -6.92
C LEU A 100 5.36 5.49 -6.38
N GLN A 101 5.25 4.26 -6.87
CA GLN A 101 6.12 3.17 -6.48
C GLN A 101 6.83 2.58 -7.69
N VAL A 102 8.13 2.33 -7.57
CA VAL A 102 8.91 1.57 -8.56
C VAL A 102 9.36 0.27 -7.92
N ARG A 103 9.10 -0.84 -8.61
CA ARG A 103 9.55 -2.19 -8.23
C ARG A 103 10.81 -2.54 -9.01
N ASN A 104 11.81 -3.07 -8.32
CA ASN A 104 12.95 -3.76 -8.89
C ASN A 104 12.91 -5.25 -8.53
N SER A 105 13.10 -6.13 -9.52
CA SER A 105 13.14 -7.58 -9.36
C SER A 105 14.27 -8.22 -10.15
N ASN A 106 14.93 -9.21 -9.56
CA ASN A 106 15.93 -10.03 -10.25
C ASN A 106 15.36 -11.36 -10.82
N THR A 107 14.04 -11.56 -10.76
CA THR A 107 13.37 -12.81 -11.12
C THR A 107 13.29 -13.00 -12.65
N ARG A 108 12.75 -14.14 -13.08
CA ARG A 108 12.22 -14.29 -14.44
C ARG A 108 10.93 -13.48 -14.52
N LEU A 109 10.76 -12.74 -15.60
CA LEU A 109 9.64 -11.83 -15.75
C LEU A 109 8.68 -12.37 -16.81
N PRO A 110 7.36 -12.18 -16.63
CA PRO A 110 6.38 -12.39 -17.69
C PRO A 110 6.73 -11.56 -18.95
N PRO A 111 6.29 -12.00 -20.14
CA PRO A 111 6.42 -11.18 -21.34
C PRO A 111 5.80 -9.80 -21.13
N GLY A 112 6.55 -8.76 -21.46
CA GLY A 112 6.11 -7.39 -21.27
C GLY A 112 6.40 -6.82 -19.88
N GLU A 113 6.96 -7.53 -18.92
CA GLU A 113 7.45 -6.94 -17.67
C GLU A 113 8.94 -6.59 -17.72
N GLN A 114 9.34 -5.55 -16.99
CA GLN A 114 10.74 -5.13 -16.83
C GLN A 114 11.22 -5.34 -15.38
N ALA A 115 12.54 -5.49 -15.24
CA ALA A 115 13.17 -5.71 -13.95
C ALA A 115 12.91 -4.53 -13.01
N SER A 116 13.12 -3.31 -13.52
CA SER A 116 12.65 -2.07 -12.91
C SER A 116 11.44 -1.56 -13.67
N GLN A 117 10.32 -1.35 -13.00
CA GLN A 117 9.12 -0.75 -13.61
C GLN A 117 8.27 -0.03 -12.56
N ILE A 118 7.42 0.89 -13.01
CA ILE A 118 6.38 1.49 -12.17
C ILE A 118 5.47 0.35 -11.69
N ASP A 119 5.20 0.32 -10.40
CA ASP A 119 4.48 -0.77 -9.74
C ASP A 119 2.97 -0.54 -9.77
N VAL A 120 2.45 -0.32 -10.97
CA VAL A 120 1.01 -0.26 -11.26
C VAL A 120 0.72 -1.06 -12.53
N PRO A 121 -0.50 -1.58 -12.72
CA PRO A 121 -0.85 -2.29 -13.94
C PRO A 121 -0.73 -1.39 -15.18
N ASP A 122 -0.23 -1.93 -16.29
CA ASP A 122 0.03 -1.17 -17.53
C ASP A 122 -1.22 -0.48 -18.12
N GLN A 123 -2.43 -0.97 -17.80
CA GLN A 123 -3.68 -0.36 -18.23
C GLN A 123 -4.10 0.88 -17.43
N PHE A 124 -3.33 1.28 -16.40
CA PHE A 124 -3.66 2.46 -15.61
C PHE A 124 -3.37 3.73 -16.42
N PRO A 125 -4.27 4.73 -16.38
CA PRO A 125 -4.04 6.00 -17.07
C PRO A 125 -2.95 6.83 -16.38
N ASP A 126 -2.75 6.64 -15.08
CA ASP A 126 -1.83 7.42 -14.26
C ASP A 126 -0.81 6.50 -13.55
N PRO A 127 0.42 6.99 -13.27
CA PRO A 127 1.50 6.17 -12.72
C PRO A 127 1.41 5.95 -11.21
N PHE A 128 0.32 6.35 -10.57
CA PHE A 128 0.22 6.40 -9.13
C PHE A 128 -0.44 5.16 -8.55
N TYR A 129 0.15 4.65 -7.47
CA TYR A 129 -0.32 3.47 -6.76
C TYR A 129 -1.63 3.75 -6.01
N ASP A 130 -1.88 5.00 -5.63
CA ASP A 130 -3.08 5.44 -4.89
C ASP A 130 -4.35 5.55 -5.76
N ASN A 131 -4.56 4.54 -6.61
CA ASN A 131 -5.67 4.47 -7.55
C ASN A 131 -6.27 3.06 -7.61
N ALA A 132 -7.58 2.97 -7.82
CA ALA A 132 -8.27 1.68 -7.92
C ALA A 132 -7.89 0.93 -9.21
N PRO A 133 -7.87 -0.41 -9.21
CA PRO A 133 -8.19 -1.33 -8.10
C PRO A 133 -7.06 -1.60 -7.10
N LEU A 134 -5.95 -0.87 -7.11
CA LEU A 134 -4.94 -1.02 -6.06
C LEU A 134 -5.52 -0.58 -4.71
N GLU A 135 -4.88 -1.04 -3.65
CA GLU A 135 -5.33 -0.80 -2.30
C GLU A 135 -4.75 0.49 -1.73
N TYR A 136 -5.60 1.48 -1.50
CA TYR A 136 -5.19 2.80 -1.04
C TYR A 136 -6.22 3.43 -0.10
N GLY A 137 -5.84 4.56 0.49
CA GLY A 137 -6.69 5.35 1.38
C GLY A 137 -6.34 6.84 1.39
N ARG A 138 -7.29 7.66 1.81
CA ARG A 138 -7.13 9.13 1.96
C ARG A 138 -7.95 9.62 3.14
N GLY A 139 -7.44 10.64 3.83
CA GLY A 139 -8.07 11.19 5.03
C GLY A 139 -8.32 10.10 6.08
N VAL A 140 -9.43 10.24 6.81
CA VAL A 140 -9.94 9.17 7.67
C VAL A 140 -10.69 8.17 6.81
N HIS A 141 -10.20 6.94 6.76
CA HIS A 141 -10.75 5.89 5.90
C HIS A 141 -10.72 4.53 6.59
N LEU A 142 -11.58 3.63 6.12
CA LEU A 142 -11.46 2.20 6.42
C LEU A 142 -10.36 1.62 5.53
N VAL A 143 -9.50 0.77 6.08
CA VAL A 143 -8.55 -0.01 5.27
C VAL A 143 -9.26 -0.83 4.17
N PRO A 144 -8.51 -1.38 3.19
CA PRO A 144 -9.06 -2.23 2.14
C PRO A 144 -9.97 -3.33 2.66
N ALA A 145 -10.95 -3.73 1.84
CA ALA A 145 -11.94 -4.71 2.25
C ALA A 145 -11.41 -6.14 2.29
N ASP A 146 -10.37 -6.43 1.50
CA ASP A 146 -9.64 -7.69 1.57
C ASP A 146 -8.66 -7.65 2.75
N ASP A 147 -8.94 -8.46 3.77
CA ASP A 147 -8.08 -8.63 4.95
C ASP A 147 -7.39 -10.00 4.98
N SER A 148 -7.54 -10.82 3.93
CA SER A 148 -7.00 -12.19 3.89
C SER A 148 -5.48 -12.23 3.90
N ASP A 149 -4.87 -11.18 3.36
CA ASP A 149 -3.44 -10.95 3.26
C ASP A 149 -2.94 -9.89 4.26
N LYS A 150 -3.76 -9.51 5.26
CA LYS A 150 -3.43 -8.54 6.30
C LYS A 150 -3.36 -9.20 7.68
N PRO A 151 -2.46 -8.75 8.58
CA PRO A 151 -2.28 -9.35 9.91
C PRO A 151 -3.36 -8.92 10.93
N TRP A 152 -4.30 -8.07 10.52
CA TRP A 152 -5.47 -7.66 11.30
C TRP A 152 -6.75 -8.20 10.67
N GLN A 153 -7.82 -8.30 11.46
CA GLN A 153 -9.13 -8.72 10.98
C GLN A 153 -10.08 -7.53 10.81
N GLY A 154 -10.96 -7.66 9.82
CA GLY A 154 -11.94 -6.65 9.47
C GLY A 154 -11.29 -5.42 8.85
N ARG A 155 -12.00 -4.29 8.96
CA ARG A 155 -11.61 -3.04 8.35
C ARG A 155 -11.34 -1.98 9.42
N PRO A 156 -10.18 -2.01 10.12
CA PRO A 156 -9.81 -0.95 11.03
C PRO A 156 -9.81 0.41 10.33
N VAL A 157 -10.01 1.47 11.13
CA VAL A 157 -9.92 2.85 10.63
C VAL A 157 -8.45 3.30 10.66
N ARG A 158 -8.03 3.98 9.59
CA ARG A 158 -6.75 4.68 9.46
C ARG A 158 -6.97 6.14 9.15
N ALA A 159 -5.97 6.95 9.43
CA ALA A 159 -5.89 8.33 8.98
C ALA A 159 -4.57 8.50 8.23
N SER A 160 -4.59 9.24 7.13
CA SER A 160 -3.41 9.62 6.34
C SER A 160 -3.81 10.73 5.37
N THR A 161 -2.86 11.49 4.84
CA THR A 161 -3.12 12.37 3.68
C THR A 161 -3.35 11.49 2.44
N VAL A 162 -2.47 10.52 2.26
CA VAL A 162 -2.62 9.40 1.31
C VAL A 162 -1.91 8.19 1.88
N SER A 163 -2.43 7.00 1.63
CA SER A 163 -1.78 5.74 2.01
C SER A 163 -1.98 4.67 0.97
N ILE A 164 -1.05 3.73 0.90
CA ILE A 164 -1.13 2.51 0.10
C ILE A 164 -0.91 1.28 0.98
N TYR A 165 -1.50 0.16 0.57
CA TYR A 165 -1.42 -1.12 1.24
C TYR A 165 -0.85 -2.12 0.24
N ASP A 166 0.41 -2.49 0.41
CA ASP A 166 1.09 -3.31 -0.58
C ASP A 166 1.42 -4.69 0.00
N THR A 167 1.08 -5.75 -0.75
CA THR A 167 1.27 -7.17 -0.38
C THR A 167 1.92 -7.96 -1.52
N PRO A 168 3.16 -7.60 -1.89
CA PRO A 168 3.86 -8.25 -2.98
C PRO A 168 4.33 -9.65 -2.60
N TYR A 169 4.25 -10.56 -3.57
CA TYR A 169 4.93 -11.85 -3.51
C TYR A 169 5.43 -12.25 -4.89
N VAL A 170 6.41 -13.16 -4.91
CA VAL A 170 6.86 -13.82 -6.12
C VAL A 170 6.62 -15.32 -6.00
N SER A 171 5.86 -15.85 -6.96
CA SER A 171 5.71 -17.29 -7.14
C SER A 171 7.03 -17.93 -7.59
N ASP A 172 7.32 -19.13 -7.08
CA ASP A 172 8.54 -19.89 -7.36
C ASP A 172 8.80 -20.14 -8.84
N VAL A 173 7.74 -20.22 -9.66
CA VAL A 173 7.87 -20.41 -11.12
C VAL A 173 8.74 -19.33 -11.78
N TRP A 174 8.81 -18.15 -11.16
CA TRP A 174 9.59 -17.01 -11.62
C TRP A 174 11.01 -16.97 -11.03
N GLY A 175 11.35 -17.87 -10.10
CA GLY A 175 12.69 -17.96 -9.54
C GLY A 175 13.76 -18.39 -10.55
N LYS A 176 15.01 -18.00 -10.30
CA LYS A 176 16.19 -18.45 -11.05
C LYS A 176 17.02 -19.35 -10.13
N GLU A 177 17.12 -20.63 -10.45
CA GLU A 177 17.81 -21.61 -9.60
C GLU A 177 19.22 -21.15 -9.23
N GLY A 178 19.55 -21.23 -7.92
CA GLY A 178 20.84 -20.80 -7.38
C GLY A 178 21.00 -19.29 -7.23
N ILE A 179 19.94 -18.50 -7.48
CA ILE A 179 19.91 -17.05 -7.32
C ILE A 179 18.75 -16.70 -6.40
N ASP A 180 19.06 -16.07 -5.26
CA ASP A 180 18.06 -15.58 -4.32
C ASP A 180 17.09 -14.63 -5.02
N ILE A 181 15.81 -14.78 -4.74
CA ILE A 181 14.78 -13.87 -5.21
C ILE A 181 14.92 -12.58 -4.42
N ASN A 182 15.17 -11.47 -5.11
CA ASN A 182 15.26 -10.15 -4.53
C ASN A 182 14.21 -9.25 -5.16
N ILE A 183 13.35 -8.70 -4.31
CA ILE A 183 12.33 -7.74 -4.69
C ILE A 183 12.50 -6.51 -3.81
N SER A 184 12.63 -5.36 -4.45
CA SER A 184 12.70 -4.09 -3.74
C SER A 184 11.76 -3.08 -4.37
N PHE A 185 11.30 -2.17 -3.54
CA PHE A 185 10.37 -1.11 -3.87
C PHE A 185 10.96 0.20 -3.40
N GLU A 186 10.76 1.23 -4.20
CA GLU A 186 11.00 2.60 -3.80
C GLU A 186 9.69 3.36 -3.96
N THR A 187 9.16 3.85 -2.85
CA THR A 187 7.87 4.53 -2.79
C THR A 187 8.13 6.01 -2.49
N CYS A 188 7.75 6.88 -3.42
CA CYS A 188 7.94 8.32 -3.32
C CYS A 188 6.60 9.04 -3.15
N VAL A 189 6.62 10.10 -2.33
CA VAL A 189 5.50 11.05 -2.27
C VAL A 189 5.62 12.00 -3.44
N VAL A 190 4.51 12.22 -4.15
CA VAL A 190 4.42 13.15 -5.28
C VAL A 190 3.51 14.30 -4.87
N CYS A 191 3.99 15.52 -5.08
CA CYS A 191 3.19 16.73 -5.08
C CYS A 191 2.68 16.95 -6.51
N GLU A 192 1.41 16.67 -6.74
CA GLU A 192 0.78 16.85 -8.05
C GLU A 192 0.21 18.26 -8.18
N ARG A 193 0.35 18.85 -9.37
CA ARG A 193 -0.08 20.22 -9.66
C ARG A 193 -0.84 20.31 -10.98
N ASP A 194 -2.05 20.85 -10.95
CA ASP A 194 -2.90 21.08 -12.12
C ASP A 194 -2.32 22.15 -13.05
N GLN A 195 -1.70 23.18 -12.47
CA GLN A 195 -1.08 24.30 -13.20
C GLN A 195 0.43 24.37 -12.99
N GLY A 196 1.11 23.22 -13.01
CA GLY A 196 2.57 23.14 -12.86
C GLY A 196 3.14 21.80 -13.24
N TYR A 197 4.43 21.62 -12.97
CA TYR A 197 5.08 20.32 -13.01
C TYR A 197 4.88 19.61 -11.67
N ASP A 198 4.68 18.30 -11.70
CA ASP A 198 4.67 17.49 -10.49
C ASP A 198 6.06 17.48 -9.85
N ALA A 199 6.12 17.51 -8.53
CA ALA A 199 7.38 17.37 -7.80
C ALA A 199 7.45 16.02 -7.08
N LEU A 200 8.52 15.28 -7.34
CA LEU A 200 8.93 14.17 -6.50
C LEU A 200 9.55 14.73 -5.22
N LEU A 201 8.98 14.35 -4.08
CA LEU A 201 9.49 14.72 -2.77
C LEU A 201 10.44 13.62 -2.27
N SER A 202 10.35 13.27 -0.99
CA SER A 202 11.13 12.19 -0.40
C SER A 202 10.51 10.82 -0.65
N CYS A 203 11.34 9.79 -0.51
CA CYS A 203 11.00 8.40 -0.78
C CYS A 203 11.44 7.50 0.39
N GLY A 204 10.90 6.28 0.41
CA GLY A 204 11.46 5.19 1.21
C GLY A 204 11.67 3.96 0.35
N LYS A 205 12.83 3.31 0.54
CA LYS A 205 13.17 2.06 -0.12
C LYS A 205 13.00 0.90 0.85
N TRP A 206 12.35 -0.16 0.41
CA TRP A 206 12.12 -1.38 1.20
C TRP A 206 12.10 -2.60 0.28
N GLY A 207 12.01 -3.79 0.84
CA GLY A 207 11.95 -5.00 0.03
C GLY A 207 12.05 -6.27 0.84
N TYR A 208 12.30 -7.37 0.16
CA TYR A 208 12.62 -8.63 0.79
C TYR A 208 13.51 -9.48 -0.13
N GLN A 209 14.24 -10.39 0.50
CA GLN A 209 15.03 -11.41 -0.16
C GLN A 209 14.48 -12.78 0.25
N ARG A 210 14.46 -13.73 -0.67
CA ARG A 210 14.14 -15.12 -0.38
C ARG A 210 15.19 -16.03 -0.99
N ALA A 211 15.83 -16.84 -0.17
CA ALA A 211 16.77 -17.83 -0.69
C ALA A 211 16.03 -18.79 -1.64
N TYR A 212 16.59 -19.03 -2.82
CA TYR A 212 15.93 -19.84 -3.84
C TYR A 212 16.87 -20.88 -4.43
N MET A 213 16.65 -22.13 -4.04
CA MET A 213 17.48 -23.29 -4.41
C MET A 213 16.88 -24.14 -5.55
N GLY A 214 15.76 -23.72 -6.14
CA GLY A 214 15.04 -24.44 -7.19
C GLY A 214 13.68 -25.00 -6.73
N GLY A 215 12.70 -25.05 -7.63
CA GLY A 215 11.28 -25.32 -7.31
C GLY A 215 10.93 -26.72 -6.75
N MET A 216 11.93 -27.53 -6.39
CA MET A 216 11.76 -28.84 -5.73
C MET A 216 12.48 -28.93 -4.38
N THR A 217 13.25 -27.92 -3.97
CA THR A 217 14.19 -27.97 -2.84
C THR A 217 13.85 -26.95 -1.76
N GLY A 218 12.69 -27.12 -1.12
CA GLY A 218 12.33 -26.45 0.13
C GLY A 218 12.08 -24.94 0.01
N TRP A 219 11.31 -24.42 0.97
CA TRP A 219 10.97 -23.00 1.07
C TRP A 219 11.94 -22.34 2.03
N ALA A 220 12.46 -21.17 1.67
CA ALA A 220 13.06 -20.26 2.63
C ALA A 220 12.05 -19.15 2.93
N GLU A 221 11.96 -18.77 4.19
CA GLU A 221 11.17 -17.61 4.59
C GLU A 221 11.78 -16.36 3.94
N PRO A 222 10.95 -15.39 3.50
CA PRO A 222 11.47 -14.13 3.02
C PRO A 222 12.07 -13.34 4.20
N GLU A 223 13.27 -12.82 3.99
CA GLU A 223 13.95 -11.89 4.89
C GLU A 223 13.60 -10.46 4.47
N PHE A 224 12.99 -9.70 5.37
CA PHE A 224 12.65 -8.31 5.11
C PHE A 224 13.91 -7.45 5.02
N GLN A 225 13.99 -6.60 3.99
CA GLN A 225 15.01 -5.59 3.85
C GLN A 225 14.49 -4.29 4.49
N PRO A 226 15.10 -3.82 5.59
CA PRO A 226 14.58 -2.68 6.34
C PRO A 226 14.44 -1.41 5.50
N VAL A 227 13.42 -0.61 5.84
CA VAL A 227 13.14 0.66 5.17
C VAL A 227 14.33 1.63 5.30
N GLN A 228 14.77 2.14 4.16
CA GLN A 228 15.79 3.18 4.04
C GLN A 228 15.14 4.47 3.54
N CYS A 229 15.22 5.53 4.34
CA CYS A 229 14.70 6.85 3.96
C CYS A 229 15.62 7.51 2.93
N GLN A 230 15.01 8.18 1.97
CA GLN A 230 15.72 8.90 0.92
C GLN A 230 15.10 10.29 0.77
N ASP A 231 15.91 11.33 0.90
CA ASP A 231 15.41 12.71 0.75
C ASP A 231 14.97 13.02 -0.68
N LYS A 232 15.50 12.27 -1.66
CA LYS A 232 15.22 12.39 -3.09
C LYS A 232 15.14 11.00 -3.73
N PRO A 233 14.42 10.85 -4.86
CA PRO A 233 14.37 9.59 -5.59
C PRO A 233 15.75 9.16 -6.07
N SER A 234 15.98 7.85 -6.09
CA SER A 234 17.20 7.26 -6.62
C SER A 234 17.33 7.47 -8.12
N GLU A 235 18.55 7.35 -8.64
CA GLU A 235 18.79 7.42 -10.09
C GLU A 235 18.09 6.28 -10.82
N SER A 236 17.96 5.10 -10.20
CA SER A 236 17.19 3.99 -10.78
C SER A 236 15.70 4.33 -10.88
N PHE A 237 15.15 5.01 -9.88
CA PHE A 237 13.76 5.45 -9.89
C PHE A 237 13.50 6.44 -11.03
N LYS A 238 14.33 7.50 -11.12
CA LYS A 238 14.24 8.50 -12.20
C LYS A 238 14.40 7.88 -13.58
N ALA A 239 15.39 7.00 -13.76
CA ALA A 239 15.59 6.31 -15.02
C ALA A 239 14.41 5.40 -15.40
N THR A 240 13.72 4.81 -14.40
CA THR A 240 12.51 4.01 -14.66
C THR A 240 11.36 4.89 -15.13
N LEU A 241 11.18 6.07 -14.53
CA LEU A 241 10.19 7.04 -14.97
C LEU A 241 10.47 7.56 -16.39
N ASP A 242 11.71 7.97 -16.66
CA ASP A 242 12.11 8.54 -17.96
C ASP A 242 11.97 7.53 -19.12
N ASN A 243 12.13 6.23 -18.84
CA ASN A 243 12.02 5.17 -19.84
C ASN A 243 10.64 4.51 -19.89
N SER A 244 9.71 4.94 -19.03
CA SER A 244 8.35 4.42 -19.03
C SER A 244 7.58 5.00 -20.22
N SER A 245 7.47 4.23 -21.29
CA SER A 245 6.61 4.54 -22.45
C SER A 245 5.14 4.18 -22.21
N ARG A 246 4.80 3.70 -21.00
CA ARG A 246 3.55 2.97 -20.73
C ARG A 246 2.39 3.83 -20.28
N ILE A 247 2.66 5.03 -19.81
CA ILE A 247 1.66 5.85 -19.13
C ILE A 247 1.62 7.21 -19.81
N GLU A 248 0.58 7.43 -20.62
CA GLU A 248 0.25 8.75 -21.18
C GLU A 248 -0.31 9.63 -20.06
N TYR A 249 0.54 9.97 -19.10
CA TYR A 249 0.16 10.90 -18.04
C TYR A 249 0.08 12.31 -18.63
N SER A 250 -1.13 12.86 -18.65
CA SER A 250 -1.47 14.10 -19.36
C SER A 250 -0.90 15.38 -18.73
N TYR A 251 -0.37 15.30 -17.51
CA TYR A 251 0.28 16.42 -16.84
C TYR A 251 1.78 16.38 -17.13
N TRP A 252 2.22 17.37 -17.91
CA TRP A 252 3.60 17.84 -18.12
C TRP A 252 4.68 16.96 -17.46
N ILE A 253 5.08 15.90 -18.15
CA ILE A 253 6.18 15.01 -17.76
C ILE A 253 7.50 15.77 -17.89
N ASN A 254 7.81 16.58 -16.89
CA ASN A 254 9.17 16.98 -16.58
C ASN A 254 9.27 16.98 -15.05
N TRP A 255 9.62 15.81 -14.49
CA TRP A 255 9.89 15.61 -13.06
C TRP A 255 11.14 16.38 -12.57
N ARG A 256 11.60 17.40 -13.31
CA ARG A 256 12.87 18.11 -13.16
C ARG A 256 12.67 19.53 -12.66
#